data_AF-A0A9N9U4T0-F1
#
_entry.id   AF-A0A9N9U4T0-F1
#
_cell.length_a   1.000
_cell.length_b   1.000
_cell.length_c   1.000
_cell.angle_alpha   90.00
_cell.angle_beta   90.00
_cell.angle_gamma   90.00
#
_symmetry.space_group_name_H-M   'P 1'
#
loop_
_entity.id
_entity.type
_entity.pdbx_description
1 polymer ?
#
loop_
_entity_poly.entity_id
_entity_poly.type
_entity_poly.pdbx_seq_one_letter_code
_entity_poly.pdbx_strand_id
1 'polypeptide(L)'
;MAIIAIAGGTGPVGKCIVDGLVQHGGYKVFVLSRRENLPASGVNYLLAQYADIEATAQALQQAKIDTLICAIGVRDEKASEAQTNLIRASHISSTTRRFIVSAYDKLQVPEHASLTPRVKYTLDALEELEKTDLSYTRVVNGLFLDYYGMPHWKTPLHPWLNAVNMEKKWAVIPGDGSAQADFITSQDLGTFIGRLMDLEHWDKVSSIVSNTMTMNKLVELAEKTRGCKFKVVHDSLDRLKSGKISFIEEFPPIGRGDGDQAYFALIHYQIGLGYYRVPNENTLNERLSDIVVTSAEEVMKRSWGGR
;
A
#
# COMPACT_ATOMS: atom_id res chain seq x y z
N MET A 1 1.68 26.65 -5.62
CA MET A 1 2.49 25.43 -5.49
C MET A 1 2.26 24.86 -4.11
N ALA A 2 1.61 23.70 -4.01
CA ALA A 2 1.40 23.03 -2.71
C ALA A 2 2.74 22.48 -2.18
N ILE A 3 2.87 22.45 -0.85
CA ILE A 3 4.04 21.89 -0.18
C ILE A 3 3.59 20.62 0.55
N ILE A 4 4.18 19.50 0.18
CA ILE A 4 3.72 18.17 0.57
C ILE A 4 4.79 17.52 1.40
N ALA A 5 4.43 17.03 2.59
CA ALA A 5 5.29 16.23 3.43
C ALA A 5 4.88 14.76 3.42
N ILE A 6 5.85 13.85 3.48
CA ILE A 6 5.62 12.41 3.54
C ILE A 6 6.26 11.83 4.80
N ALA A 7 5.42 11.40 5.75
CA ALA A 7 5.85 10.58 6.88
C ALA A 7 6.13 9.15 6.40
N GLY A 8 7.30 8.61 6.72
CA GLY A 8 7.71 7.29 6.22
C GLY A 8 8.14 7.28 4.75
N GLY A 9 8.46 8.44 4.16
CA GLY A 9 8.89 8.57 2.76
C GLY A 9 10.16 7.81 2.37
N THR A 10 10.97 7.37 3.34
CA THR A 10 12.13 6.50 3.09
C THR A 10 11.79 5.01 3.08
N GLY A 11 10.56 4.64 3.45
CA GLY A 11 10.08 3.27 3.48
C GLY A 11 9.67 2.76 2.09
N PRO A 12 9.30 1.48 1.97
CA PRO A 12 9.01 0.84 0.68
C PRO A 12 7.92 1.56 -0.11
N VAL A 13 6.71 1.70 0.47
CA VAL A 13 5.59 2.43 -0.16
C VAL A 13 5.84 3.93 -0.21
N GLY A 14 6.44 4.50 0.84
CA GLY A 14 6.75 5.92 0.90
C GLY A 14 7.67 6.39 -0.23
N LYS A 15 8.66 5.59 -0.64
CA LYS A 15 9.53 5.89 -1.78
C LYS A 15 8.74 5.97 -3.09
N CYS A 16 7.79 5.08 -3.32
CA CYS A 16 6.93 5.12 -4.51
C CYS A 16 6.14 6.44 -4.58
N ILE A 17 5.59 6.87 -3.45
CA ILE A 17 4.83 8.11 -3.33
C ILE A 17 5.75 9.31 -3.58
N VAL A 18 6.94 9.32 -3.00
CA VAL A 18 7.94 10.39 -3.21
C VAL A 18 8.32 10.46 -4.69
N ASP A 19 8.65 9.33 -5.32
CA ASP A 19 9.00 9.27 -6.74
C ASP A 19 7.86 9.78 -7.62
N GLY A 20 6.61 9.37 -7.34
CA GLY A 20 5.42 9.81 -8.06
C GLY A 20 5.17 11.32 -7.95
N LEU A 21 5.33 11.90 -6.76
CA LEU A 21 5.19 13.34 -6.52
C LEU A 21 6.30 14.15 -7.23
N VAL A 22 7.55 13.68 -7.16
CA VAL A 22 8.67 14.34 -7.84
C VAL A 22 8.52 14.25 -9.35
N GLN A 23 8.09 13.10 -9.89
CA GLN A 23 7.87 12.91 -11.32
C GLN A 23 6.71 13.75 -11.86
N HIS A 24 5.60 13.85 -11.11
CA HIS A 24 4.48 14.72 -11.48
C HIS A 24 4.91 16.19 -11.54
N GLY A 25 5.77 16.61 -10.61
CA GLY A 25 6.22 18.00 -10.50
C GLY A 25 5.14 18.92 -9.96
N GLY A 26 5.39 20.23 -9.96
CA GLY A 26 4.40 21.22 -9.48
C GLY A 26 4.24 21.31 -7.95
N TYR A 27 5.01 20.52 -7.19
CA TYR A 27 5.02 20.52 -5.72
C TYR A 27 6.42 20.71 -5.14
N LYS A 28 6.48 21.26 -3.92
CA LYS A 28 7.69 21.15 -3.09
C LYS A 28 7.54 19.95 -2.16
N VAL A 29 8.40 18.95 -2.34
CA VAL A 29 8.32 17.67 -1.62
C VAL A 29 9.25 17.66 -0.41
N PHE A 30 8.72 17.25 0.74
CA PHE A 30 9.43 16.99 1.98
C PHE A 30 9.24 15.55 2.44
N VAL A 31 10.29 14.94 2.98
CA VAL A 31 10.20 13.69 3.73
C VAL A 31 10.41 13.98 5.20
N LEU A 32 9.46 13.55 6.05
CA LEU A 32 9.63 13.64 7.50
C LEU A 32 10.65 12.61 7.96
N SER A 33 11.67 13.07 8.67
CA SER A 33 12.75 12.24 9.17
C SER A 33 12.95 12.43 10.67
N ARG A 34 13.43 11.38 11.34
CA ARG A 34 13.79 11.42 12.77
C ARG A 34 15.18 12.05 13.00
N ARG A 35 15.89 12.37 11.93
CA ARG A 35 17.25 12.92 11.95
C ARG A 35 17.36 14.00 10.87
N GLU A 36 18.29 14.91 11.04
CA GLU A 36 18.64 15.85 9.99
C GLU A 36 19.21 15.11 8.78
N ASN A 37 18.78 15.50 7.59
CA ASN A 37 19.21 14.93 6.32
C ASN A 37 19.33 16.05 5.29
N LEU A 38 20.32 15.95 4.41
CA LEU A 38 20.51 16.92 3.33
C LEU A 38 19.50 16.69 2.20
N PRO A 39 19.02 17.75 1.54
CA PRO A 39 18.17 17.61 0.36
C PRO A 39 18.84 16.74 -0.73
N ALA A 40 18.05 15.89 -1.37
CA ALA A 40 18.53 14.99 -2.42
C ALA A 40 17.42 14.70 -3.43
N SER A 41 17.77 14.61 -4.72
CA SER A 41 16.88 14.16 -5.80
C SER A 41 15.50 14.85 -5.84
N GLY A 42 15.46 16.17 -5.63
CA GLY A 42 14.20 16.94 -5.62
C GLY A 42 13.40 16.87 -4.31
N VAL A 43 13.95 16.22 -3.28
CA VAL A 43 13.31 16.03 -1.98
C VAL A 43 14.05 16.83 -0.91
N ASN A 44 13.29 17.54 -0.08
CA ASN A 44 13.77 18.17 1.14
C ASN A 44 13.48 17.25 2.34
N TYR A 45 14.20 17.44 3.45
CA TYR A 45 13.91 16.71 4.69
C TYR A 45 13.46 17.67 5.77
N LEU A 46 12.46 17.24 6.53
CA LEU A 46 11.96 17.98 7.70
C LEU A 46 12.12 17.08 8.93
N LEU A 47 12.80 17.59 9.95
CA LEU A 47 12.92 16.89 11.21
C LEU A 47 11.53 16.82 11.87
N ALA A 48 11.10 15.61 12.24
CA ALA A 48 9.85 15.38 12.93
C ALA A 48 10.06 14.45 14.14
N GLN A 49 9.48 14.85 15.27
CA GLN A 49 9.46 14.07 16.49
C GLN A 49 8.05 13.55 16.71
N TYR A 50 7.74 12.35 16.20
CA TYR A 50 6.38 11.79 16.18
C TYR A 50 5.70 11.65 17.57
N ALA A 51 6.44 11.78 18.67
CA ALA A 51 5.90 11.79 20.02
C ALA A 51 5.59 13.21 20.56
N ASP A 52 6.16 14.25 19.94
CA ASP A 52 5.95 15.65 20.31
C ASP A 52 5.05 16.32 19.26
N ILE A 53 3.76 16.37 19.60
CA ILE A 53 2.70 16.87 18.73
C ILE A 53 2.91 18.37 18.42
N GLU A 54 3.21 19.18 19.43
CA GLU A 54 3.36 20.64 19.30
C GLU A 54 4.60 21.00 18.50
N ALA A 55 5.75 20.38 18.79
CA ALA A 55 6.97 20.61 18.02
C ALA A 55 6.78 20.18 16.56
N THR A 56 6.08 19.07 16.32
CA THR A 56 5.75 18.62 14.97
C THR A 56 4.82 19.61 14.26
N ALA A 57 3.78 20.11 14.91
CA ALA A 57 2.87 21.11 14.35
C ALA A 57 3.60 22.41 13.96
N GLN A 58 4.51 22.87 14.83
CA GLN A 58 5.37 24.03 14.56
C GLN A 58 6.28 23.79 13.35
N ALA A 59 6.92 22.61 13.26
CA ALA A 59 7.77 22.26 12.13
C ALA A 59 6.97 22.24 10.81
N LEU A 60 5.77 21.64 10.80
CA LEU A 60 4.86 21.64 9.65
C LEU A 60 4.48 23.06 9.24
N GLN A 61 4.14 23.92 10.20
CA GLN A 61 3.75 25.31 9.95
C GLN A 61 4.92 26.17 9.42
N GLN A 62 6.11 26.04 10.01
CA GLN A 62 7.32 26.75 9.57
C GLN A 62 7.72 26.37 8.15
N ALA A 63 7.63 25.09 7.80
CA ALA A 63 7.84 24.59 6.45
C ALA A 63 6.67 24.87 5.50
N LYS A 64 5.57 25.44 6.02
CA LYS A 64 4.31 25.73 5.31
C LYS A 64 3.74 24.51 4.60
N ILE A 65 3.83 23.34 5.25
CA ILE A 65 3.25 22.10 4.73
C ILE A 65 1.74 22.30 4.60
N ASP A 66 1.23 22.04 3.41
CA ASP A 66 -0.19 22.09 3.08
C ASP A 66 -0.84 20.71 3.22
N THR A 67 -0.14 19.67 2.74
CA THR A 67 -0.62 18.30 2.73
C THR A 67 0.38 17.39 3.41
N LEU A 68 -0.09 16.55 4.34
CA LEU A 68 0.71 15.50 4.96
C LEU A 68 0.24 14.11 4.51
N ILE A 69 1.15 13.34 3.92
CA ILE A 69 0.91 11.96 3.51
C ILE A 69 1.59 11.02 4.51
N CYS A 70 0.82 10.17 5.18
CA CYS A 70 1.39 9.13 6.03
C CYS A 70 1.62 7.85 5.22
N ALA A 71 2.85 7.37 5.21
CA ALA A 71 3.29 6.10 4.61
C ALA A 71 4.15 5.28 5.58
N ILE A 72 3.95 5.50 6.89
CA ILE A 72 4.57 4.70 7.96
C ILE A 72 3.97 3.29 7.91
N GLY A 73 4.78 2.24 7.98
CA GLY A 73 4.29 0.87 8.11
C GLY A 73 3.66 0.64 9.49
N VAL A 74 2.35 0.86 9.62
CA VAL A 74 1.62 0.71 10.88
C VAL A 74 1.41 -0.77 11.21
N ARG A 75 2.31 -1.33 12.02
CA ARG A 75 2.32 -2.78 12.35
C ARG A 75 2.11 -3.06 13.84
N ASP A 76 2.22 -2.04 14.67
CA ASP A 76 2.16 -2.08 16.14
C ASP A 76 1.53 -0.78 16.68
N GLU A 77 1.27 -0.77 17.99
CA GLU A 77 0.64 0.36 18.68
C GLU A 77 1.48 1.63 18.60
N LYS A 78 2.80 1.53 18.67
CA LYS A 78 3.71 2.69 18.60
C LYS A 78 3.64 3.37 17.23
N ALA A 79 3.59 2.59 16.15
CA ALA A 79 3.41 3.13 14.81
C ALA A 79 2.00 3.70 14.60
N SER A 80 0.99 3.10 15.23
CA SER A 80 -0.38 3.62 15.22
C SER A 80 -0.45 4.97 15.93
N GLU A 81 0.10 5.07 17.14
CA GLU A 81 0.19 6.31 17.91
C GLU A 81 0.96 7.39 17.14
N ALA A 82 2.07 7.05 16.48
CA ALA A 82 2.82 8.00 15.66
C ALA A 82 1.94 8.59 14.52
N GLN A 83 1.09 7.80 13.89
CA GLN A 83 0.14 8.31 12.88
C GLN A 83 -0.93 9.21 13.50
N THR A 84 -1.52 8.80 14.61
CA THR A 84 -2.51 9.62 15.34
C THR A 84 -1.92 10.95 15.80
N ASN A 85 -0.67 10.97 16.26
CA ASN A 85 0.04 12.19 16.64
C ASN A 85 0.31 13.10 15.44
N LEU A 86 0.59 12.54 14.26
CA LEU A 86 0.72 13.34 13.03
C LEU A 86 -0.61 13.97 12.61
N ILE A 87 -1.72 13.28 12.81
CA ILE A 87 -3.07 13.83 12.54
C ILE A 87 -3.31 15.03 13.47
N ARG A 88 -3.07 14.87 14.77
CA ARG A 88 -3.19 15.96 15.75
C ARG A 88 -2.28 17.15 15.44
N ALA A 89 -1.01 16.88 15.11
CA ALA A 89 -0.06 17.92 14.74
C ALA A 89 -0.46 18.65 13.45
N SER A 90 -1.05 17.93 12.49
CA SER A 90 -1.58 18.52 11.25
C SER A 90 -2.77 19.42 11.54
N HIS A 91 -3.68 19.01 12.42
CA HIS A 91 -4.84 19.82 12.81
C HIS A 91 -4.44 21.10 13.56
N ILE A 92 -3.40 21.05 14.41
CA ILE A 92 -2.87 22.24 15.10
C ILE A 92 -2.15 23.17 14.13
N SER A 93 -1.48 22.63 13.11
CA SER A 93 -0.73 23.40 12.12
C SER A 93 -1.66 24.25 11.25
N SER A 94 -1.59 25.57 11.39
CA SER A 94 -2.43 26.50 10.62
C SER A 94 -2.23 26.47 9.09
N THR A 95 -1.21 25.77 8.59
CA THR A 95 -0.96 25.63 7.15
C THR A 95 -1.40 24.29 6.59
N THR A 96 -1.50 23.26 7.44
CA THR A 96 -1.81 21.90 6.99
C THR A 96 -3.32 21.75 6.87
N ARG A 97 -3.79 21.46 5.66
CA ARG A 97 -5.22 21.36 5.34
C ARG A 97 -5.66 19.96 4.96
N ARG A 98 -4.70 19.12 4.54
CA ARG A 98 -5.00 17.83 3.95
C ARG A 98 -4.16 16.70 4.53
N PHE A 99 -4.76 15.52 4.67
CA PHE A 99 -4.08 14.35 5.22
C PHE A 99 -4.41 13.05 4.46
N ILE A 100 -3.41 12.21 4.20
CA ILE A 100 -3.62 10.84 3.70
C ILE A 100 -3.20 9.84 4.77
N VAL A 101 -4.12 8.93 5.11
CA VAL A 101 -3.88 7.85 6.07
C VAL A 101 -2.97 6.78 5.48
N SER A 102 -2.05 6.25 6.30
CA SER A 102 -1.20 5.12 5.93
C SER A 102 -2.00 3.83 5.89
N ALA A 103 -2.57 3.53 4.73
CA ALA A 103 -3.35 2.31 4.52
C ALA A 103 -3.45 1.92 3.03
N TYR A 104 -2.31 1.79 2.34
CA TYR A 104 -2.19 1.49 0.90
C TYR A 104 -2.39 -0.02 0.60
N ASP A 105 -3.59 -0.52 0.87
CA ASP A 105 -3.96 -1.92 0.67
C ASP A 105 -5.46 -2.12 0.36
N LYS A 106 -6.08 -3.13 0.95
CA LYS A 106 -7.52 -3.43 0.87
C LYS A 106 -8.37 -2.45 1.66
N LEU A 107 -9.68 -2.40 1.44
CA LEU A 107 -10.56 -1.65 2.34
C LEU A 107 -10.62 -2.32 3.73
N GLN A 108 -10.29 -1.56 4.78
CA GLN A 108 -10.38 -2.03 6.15
C GLN A 108 -11.64 -1.43 6.80
N VAL A 109 -12.56 -2.30 7.20
CA VAL A 109 -13.83 -1.94 7.86
C VAL A 109 -13.95 -2.66 9.21
N PRO A 110 -14.78 -2.17 10.15
CA PRO A 110 -14.92 -2.75 11.50
C PRO A 110 -15.15 -4.27 11.53
N GLU A 111 -15.88 -4.80 10.56
CA GLU A 111 -16.19 -6.23 10.41
C GLU A 111 -14.93 -7.09 10.26
N HIS A 112 -13.86 -6.51 9.67
CA HIS A 112 -12.58 -7.20 9.47
C HIS A 112 -11.76 -7.34 10.77
N ALA A 113 -12.08 -6.59 11.82
CA ALA A 113 -11.28 -6.54 13.05
C ALA A 113 -11.25 -7.89 13.80
N SER A 114 -12.32 -8.67 13.71
CA SER A 114 -12.40 -10.02 14.28
C SER A 114 -11.33 -10.97 13.71
N LEU A 115 -10.99 -10.79 12.43
CA LEU A 115 -10.04 -11.61 11.71
C LEU A 115 -8.63 -11.01 11.69
N THR A 116 -8.52 -9.69 11.81
CA THR A 116 -7.24 -8.98 11.79
C THR A 116 -7.28 -7.84 12.79
N PRO A 117 -6.77 -8.07 14.03
CA PRO A 117 -6.77 -7.04 15.08
C PRO A 117 -6.11 -5.73 14.66
N ARG A 118 -5.14 -5.78 13.73
CA ARG A 118 -4.46 -4.59 13.18
C ARG A 118 -5.37 -3.64 12.40
N VAL A 119 -6.56 -4.09 11.97
CA VAL A 119 -7.58 -3.21 11.37
C VAL A 119 -7.90 -2.04 12.31
N LYS A 120 -7.82 -2.26 13.62
CA LYS A 120 -7.99 -1.23 14.64
C LYS A 120 -7.10 0.00 14.38
N TYR A 121 -5.86 -0.17 13.96
CA TYR A 121 -4.94 0.97 13.78
C TYR A 121 -5.36 1.93 12.66
N THR A 122 -5.95 1.39 11.59
CA THR A 122 -6.53 2.22 10.53
C THR A 122 -7.80 2.90 11.03
N LEU A 123 -8.66 2.19 11.76
CA LEU A 123 -9.90 2.74 12.30
C LEU A 123 -9.63 3.86 13.32
N ASP A 124 -8.64 3.68 14.20
CA ASP A 124 -8.23 4.70 15.18
C ASP A 124 -7.76 5.98 14.50
N ALA A 125 -7.02 5.86 13.39
CA ALA A 125 -6.57 7.01 12.61
C ALA A 125 -7.74 7.72 11.91
N LEU A 126 -8.70 6.97 11.37
CA LEU A 126 -9.91 7.54 10.76
C LEU A 126 -10.79 8.23 11.81
N GLU A 127 -10.96 7.62 12.99
CA GLU A 127 -11.71 8.21 14.10
C GLU A 127 -11.05 9.50 14.60
N GLU A 128 -9.72 9.56 14.66
CA GLU A 128 -9.01 10.79 14.99
C GLU A 128 -9.22 11.87 13.94
N LEU A 129 -9.17 11.54 12.65
CA LEU A 129 -9.40 12.49 11.56
C LEU A 129 -10.81 13.07 11.56
N GLU A 130 -11.83 12.29 11.94
CA GLU A 130 -13.21 12.78 12.10
C GLU A 130 -13.37 13.84 13.20
N LYS A 131 -12.38 13.98 14.10
CA LYS A 131 -12.36 15.03 15.14
C LYS A 131 -11.73 16.34 14.64
N THR A 132 -11.29 16.38 13.38
CA THR A 132 -10.56 17.51 12.78
C THR A 132 -11.32 18.13 11.62
N ASP A 133 -10.85 19.29 11.15
CA ASP A 133 -11.31 19.98 9.95
C ASP A 133 -10.46 19.65 8.69
N LEU A 134 -9.53 18.69 8.81
CA LEU A 134 -8.65 18.28 7.71
C LEU A 134 -9.46 17.61 6.59
N SER A 135 -9.23 18.02 5.34
CA SER A 135 -9.66 17.24 4.18
C SER A 135 -8.79 15.99 4.10
N TYR A 136 -9.40 14.81 4.20
CA TYR A 136 -8.63 13.58 4.29
C TYR A 136 -9.16 12.50 3.39
N THR A 137 -8.26 11.56 3.06
CA THR A 137 -8.63 10.34 2.35
C THR A 137 -7.81 9.15 2.80
N ARG A 138 -8.37 7.96 2.57
CA ARG A 138 -7.70 6.68 2.66
C ARG A 138 -7.64 6.05 1.27
N VAL A 139 -6.43 5.77 0.81
CA VAL A 139 -6.21 5.16 -0.52
C VAL A 139 -6.44 3.66 -0.44
N VAL A 140 -7.13 3.09 -1.43
CA VAL A 140 -7.41 1.65 -1.51
C VAL A 140 -7.01 1.16 -2.89
N ASN A 141 -5.97 0.32 -2.95
CA ASN A 141 -5.30 -0.04 -4.20
C ASN A 141 -5.08 -1.55 -4.39
N GLY A 142 -5.54 -2.37 -3.44
CA GLY A 142 -5.43 -3.83 -3.54
C GLY A 142 -4.00 -4.33 -3.28
N LEU A 143 -3.49 -5.18 -4.17
CA LEU A 143 -2.20 -5.86 -4.06
C LEU A 143 -1.15 -5.27 -5.03
N PHE A 144 0.12 -5.32 -4.65
CA PHE A 144 1.20 -4.92 -5.55
C PHE A 144 1.55 -6.02 -6.56
N LEU A 145 1.58 -5.67 -7.85
CA LEU A 145 2.03 -6.55 -8.94
C LEU A 145 3.54 -6.77 -8.92
N ASP A 146 4.30 -5.85 -8.34
CA ASP A 146 5.76 -5.87 -8.28
C ASP A 146 6.30 -7.21 -7.79
N TYR A 147 5.61 -7.85 -6.84
CA TYR A 147 6.00 -9.15 -6.29
C TYR A 147 6.08 -10.27 -7.33
N TYR A 148 5.29 -10.19 -8.40
CA TYR A 148 5.32 -11.15 -9.51
C TYR A 148 6.32 -10.79 -10.60
N GLY A 149 6.98 -9.63 -10.49
CA GLY A 149 8.09 -9.23 -11.34
C GLY A 149 9.46 -9.30 -10.66
N MET A 150 9.51 -9.33 -9.33
CA MET A 150 10.76 -9.45 -8.57
C MET A 150 11.52 -10.75 -8.90
N PRO A 151 12.87 -10.74 -8.94
CA PRO A 151 13.74 -9.59 -8.67
C PRO A 151 14.02 -8.72 -9.90
N HIS A 152 13.37 -8.99 -11.04
CA HIS A 152 13.66 -8.34 -12.32
C HIS A 152 12.85 -7.06 -12.57
N TRP A 153 11.76 -6.86 -11.83
CA TRP A 153 11.00 -5.61 -11.80
C TRP A 153 11.66 -4.60 -10.85
N LYS A 154 11.97 -3.41 -11.36
CA LYS A 154 12.51 -2.33 -10.53
C LYS A 154 11.42 -1.85 -9.58
N THR A 155 11.68 -1.88 -8.28
CA THR A 155 10.70 -1.46 -7.27
C THR A 155 11.42 -1.13 -5.95
N PRO A 156 10.93 -0.15 -5.17
CA PRO A 156 11.43 0.09 -3.81
C PRO A 156 10.79 -0.87 -2.79
N LEU A 157 9.83 -1.70 -3.19
CA LEU A 157 9.19 -2.69 -2.32
C LEU A 157 10.20 -3.73 -1.86
N HIS A 158 10.10 -4.12 -0.58
CA HIS A 158 10.88 -5.26 -0.09
C HIS A 158 10.27 -6.57 -0.64
N PRO A 159 11.10 -7.58 -0.95
CA PRO A 159 10.60 -8.88 -1.39
C PRO A 159 9.55 -9.46 -0.45
N TRP A 160 8.41 -9.82 -1.03
CA TRP A 160 7.31 -10.45 -0.34
C TRP A 160 6.64 -11.47 -1.26
N LEU A 161 6.59 -12.73 -0.83
CA LEU A 161 5.91 -13.78 -1.58
C LEU A 161 4.50 -13.95 -1.05
N ASN A 162 3.49 -13.62 -1.85
CA ASN A 162 2.09 -13.59 -1.38
C ASN A 162 1.23 -14.77 -1.83
N ALA A 163 1.43 -15.35 -3.02
CA ALA A 163 0.58 -16.45 -3.55
C ALA A 163 1.23 -17.22 -4.72
N VAL A 164 1.94 -16.51 -5.61
CA VAL A 164 2.57 -17.09 -6.81
C VAL A 164 4.07 -16.87 -6.74
N ASN A 165 4.85 -17.95 -6.78
CA ASN A 165 6.29 -17.91 -6.88
C ASN A 165 6.73 -18.11 -8.34
N MET A 166 7.15 -17.03 -8.99
CA MET A 166 7.56 -17.03 -10.40
C MET A 166 8.89 -17.75 -10.66
N GLU A 167 9.80 -17.71 -9.68
CA GLU A 167 11.12 -18.32 -9.76
C GLU A 167 11.03 -19.84 -9.61
N LYS A 168 10.41 -20.28 -8.52
CA LYS A 168 10.22 -21.69 -8.16
C LYS A 168 8.99 -22.33 -8.82
N LYS A 169 8.21 -21.56 -9.58
CA LYS A 169 7.09 -22.03 -10.42
C LYS A 169 6.04 -22.82 -9.64
N TRP A 170 5.59 -22.26 -8.53
CA TRP A 170 4.48 -22.81 -7.75
C TRP A 170 3.51 -21.72 -7.32
N ALA A 171 2.27 -22.11 -7.00
CA ALA A 171 1.27 -21.20 -6.47
C ALA A 171 0.38 -21.89 -5.43
N VAL A 172 -0.04 -21.13 -4.42
CA VAL A 172 -1.12 -21.50 -3.50
C VAL A 172 -2.31 -20.60 -3.78
N ILE A 173 -3.44 -21.20 -4.12
CA ILE A 173 -4.66 -20.49 -4.50
C ILE A 173 -5.71 -20.70 -3.40
N PRO A 174 -6.32 -19.63 -2.87
CA PRO A 174 -7.33 -19.76 -1.83
C PRO A 174 -8.68 -20.21 -2.41
N GLY A 175 -9.30 -21.20 -1.76
CA GLY A 175 -10.58 -21.75 -2.17
C GLY A 175 -10.52 -22.35 -3.57
N ASP A 176 -11.52 -22.05 -4.39
CA ASP A 176 -11.57 -22.43 -5.82
C ASP A 176 -10.80 -21.45 -6.73
N GLY A 177 -10.27 -20.37 -6.17
CA GLY A 177 -9.60 -19.30 -6.91
C GLY A 177 -10.53 -18.42 -7.74
N SER A 178 -11.84 -18.42 -7.48
CA SER A 178 -12.82 -17.56 -8.17
C SER A 178 -12.86 -16.12 -7.62
N ALA A 179 -12.40 -15.91 -6.39
CA ALA A 179 -12.35 -14.59 -5.77
C ALA A 179 -11.50 -13.61 -6.59
N GLN A 180 -12.07 -12.44 -6.88
CA GLN A 180 -11.38 -11.35 -7.56
C GLN A 180 -10.56 -10.52 -6.58
N ALA A 181 -9.41 -10.05 -7.05
CA ALA A 181 -8.59 -9.05 -6.39
C ALA A 181 -8.14 -8.00 -7.40
N ASP A 182 -7.83 -6.82 -6.90
CA ASP A 182 -7.24 -5.74 -7.68
C ASP A 182 -5.74 -5.65 -7.44
N PHE A 183 -5.01 -5.39 -8.52
CA PHE A 183 -3.57 -5.29 -8.48
C PHE A 183 -3.07 -4.01 -9.16
N ILE A 184 -2.01 -3.43 -8.61
CA ILE A 184 -1.39 -2.20 -9.09
C ILE A 184 0.13 -2.30 -9.00
N THR A 185 0.88 -1.59 -9.84
CA THR A 185 2.31 -1.45 -9.61
C THR A 185 2.59 -0.35 -8.58
N SER A 186 3.73 -0.44 -7.91
CA SER A 186 4.19 0.61 -7.01
C SER A 186 4.38 1.95 -7.73
N GLN A 187 4.79 1.93 -9.00
CA GLN A 187 4.90 3.11 -9.86
C GLN A 187 3.55 3.75 -10.14
N ASP A 188 2.56 2.97 -10.58
CA ASP A 188 1.23 3.49 -10.87
C ASP A 188 0.58 4.07 -9.60
N LEU A 189 0.78 3.44 -8.43
CA LEU A 189 0.35 4.02 -7.15
C LEU A 189 0.97 5.42 -6.95
N GLY A 190 2.28 5.57 -7.18
CA GLY A 190 2.95 6.87 -7.11
C GLY A 190 2.34 7.89 -8.07
N THR A 191 2.05 7.50 -9.31
CA THR A 191 1.41 8.36 -10.32
C THR A 191 0.02 8.81 -9.88
N PHE A 192 -0.82 7.88 -9.40
CA PHE A 192 -2.15 8.22 -8.90
C PHE A 192 -2.09 9.17 -7.70
N ILE A 193 -1.17 8.95 -6.76
CA ILE A 193 -1.01 9.85 -5.61
C ILE A 193 -0.54 11.24 -6.06
N GLY A 194 0.40 11.33 -7.01
CA GLY A 194 0.83 12.61 -7.56
C GLY A 194 -0.32 13.41 -8.18
N ARG A 195 -1.17 12.72 -8.94
CA ARG A 195 -2.35 13.30 -9.60
C ARG A 195 -3.53 13.56 -8.66
N LEU A 196 -3.67 12.77 -7.60
CA LEU A 196 -4.65 13.00 -6.54
C LEU A 196 -4.47 14.37 -5.89
N MET A 197 -3.22 14.89 -5.85
CA MET A 197 -2.93 16.19 -5.24
C MET A 197 -3.48 17.38 -6.04
N ASP A 198 -3.70 17.21 -7.35
CA ASP A 198 -4.31 18.23 -8.22
C ASP A 198 -5.83 18.36 -7.97
N LEU A 199 -6.45 17.34 -7.37
CA LEU A 199 -7.89 17.34 -7.12
C LEU A 199 -8.21 18.28 -5.94
N GLU A 200 -9.19 19.17 -6.13
CA GLU A 200 -9.63 20.09 -5.08
C GLU A 200 -10.36 19.38 -3.93
N HIS A 201 -11.20 18.41 -4.28
CA HIS A 201 -11.99 17.64 -3.33
C HIS A 201 -11.60 16.16 -3.32
N TRP A 202 -11.46 15.61 -2.11
CA TRP A 202 -11.20 14.20 -1.87
C TRP A 202 -12.41 13.54 -1.21
N ASP A 203 -12.73 12.35 -1.70
CA ASP A 203 -13.62 11.43 -1.00
C ASP A 203 -12.87 10.82 0.19
N LYS A 204 -13.60 10.38 1.20
CA LYS A 204 -13.01 9.72 2.38
C LYS A 204 -12.23 8.45 2.01
N VAL A 205 -12.61 7.81 0.91
CA VAL A 205 -11.93 6.66 0.31
C VAL A 205 -11.55 7.00 -1.13
N SER A 206 -10.26 6.90 -1.44
CA SER A 206 -9.73 7.04 -2.79
C SER A 206 -9.42 5.65 -3.37
N SER A 207 -10.37 5.10 -4.12
CA SER A 207 -10.22 3.78 -4.76
C SER A 207 -9.40 3.85 -6.04
N ILE A 208 -8.43 2.95 -6.19
CA ILE A 208 -7.64 2.76 -7.41
C ILE A 208 -7.85 1.31 -7.90
N VAL A 209 -8.60 1.16 -8.99
CA VAL A 209 -8.94 -0.12 -9.62
C VAL A 209 -8.12 -0.24 -10.91
N SER A 210 -6.95 -0.87 -10.82
CA SER A 210 -6.02 -0.97 -11.96
C SER A 210 -6.15 -2.28 -12.74
N ASN A 211 -5.81 -3.41 -12.11
CA ASN A 211 -5.89 -4.73 -12.73
C ASN A 211 -6.80 -5.63 -11.91
N THR A 212 -8.05 -5.82 -12.32
CA THR A 212 -8.95 -6.79 -11.70
C THR A 212 -8.74 -8.18 -12.28
N MET A 213 -8.37 -9.16 -11.46
CA MET A 213 -8.35 -10.56 -11.88
C MET A 213 -8.46 -11.54 -10.71
N THR A 214 -8.66 -12.81 -11.04
CA THR A 214 -8.59 -13.90 -10.06
C THR A 214 -7.16 -14.41 -9.89
N MET A 215 -6.88 -15.10 -8.79
CA MET A 215 -5.58 -15.77 -8.60
C MET A 215 -5.34 -16.87 -9.64
N ASN A 216 -6.39 -17.57 -10.10
CA ASN A 216 -6.29 -18.51 -11.22
C ASN A 216 -5.80 -17.81 -12.50
N LYS A 217 -6.33 -16.63 -12.82
CA LYS A 217 -5.91 -15.88 -14.01
C LYS A 217 -4.48 -15.36 -13.89
N LEU A 218 -4.08 -14.93 -12.69
CA LEU A 218 -2.72 -14.53 -12.41
C LEU A 218 -1.72 -15.69 -12.62
N VAL A 219 -2.06 -16.91 -12.18
CA VAL A 219 -1.25 -18.11 -12.43
C VAL A 219 -1.21 -18.47 -13.92
N GLU A 220 -2.32 -18.36 -14.63
CA GLU A 220 -2.34 -18.58 -16.09
C GLU A 220 -1.38 -17.62 -16.82
N LEU A 221 -1.35 -16.34 -16.43
CA LEU A 221 -0.39 -15.36 -16.96
C LEU A 221 1.06 -15.73 -16.61
N ALA A 222 1.29 -16.20 -15.39
CA ALA A 222 2.60 -16.66 -14.94
C ALA A 222 3.09 -17.85 -15.77
N GLU A 223 2.27 -18.89 -15.93
CA GLU A 223 2.58 -20.08 -16.72
C GLU A 223 2.85 -19.74 -18.19
N LYS A 224 2.00 -18.90 -18.79
CA LYS A 224 2.19 -18.40 -20.17
C LYS A 224 3.53 -17.66 -20.31
N THR A 225 3.89 -16.84 -19.32
CA THR A 225 5.12 -16.06 -19.34
C THR A 225 6.37 -16.92 -19.16
N ARG A 226 6.33 -17.90 -18.24
CA ARG A 226 7.45 -18.82 -18.00
C ARG A 226 7.53 -19.98 -19.00
N GLY A 227 6.51 -20.15 -19.85
CA GLY A 227 6.45 -21.22 -20.86
C GLY A 227 6.26 -22.63 -20.27
N CYS A 228 5.80 -22.75 -19.02
CA CYS A 228 5.62 -24.04 -18.36
C CYS A 228 4.50 -24.01 -17.31
N LYS A 229 3.97 -25.18 -16.97
CA LYS A 229 3.01 -25.34 -15.88
C LYS A 229 3.65 -25.16 -14.51
N PHE A 230 2.90 -24.58 -13.58
CA PHE A 230 3.31 -24.38 -12.20
C PHE A 230 2.77 -25.52 -11.33
N LYS A 231 3.45 -25.78 -10.21
CA LYS A 231 2.88 -26.61 -9.15
C LYS A 231 1.82 -25.80 -8.39
N VAL A 232 0.55 -26.06 -8.66
CA VAL A 232 -0.57 -25.31 -8.07
C VAL A 232 -1.29 -26.15 -7.04
N VAL A 233 -1.59 -25.57 -5.87
CA VAL A 233 -2.46 -26.17 -4.85
C VAL A 233 -3.58 -25.21 -4.50
N HIS A 234 -4.81 -25.72 -4.46
CA HIS A 234 -5.96 -25.03 -3.92
C HIS A 234 -6.11 -25.38 -2.43
N ASP A 235 -5.87 -24.42 -1.53
CA ASP A 235 -6.12 -24.59 -0.11
C ASP A 235 -7.55 -24.13 0.22
N SER A 236 -8.34 -24.99 0.86
CA SER A 236 -9.71 -24.65 1.26
C SER A 236 -9.72 -23.47 2.24
N LEU A 237 -10.81 -22.69 2.21
CA LEU A 237 -10.97 -21.55 3.13
C LEU A 237 -10.93 -21.98 4.60
N ASP A 238 -11.48 -23.15 4.95
CA ASP A 238 -11.42 -23.70 6.31
C ASP A 238 -9.99 -24.03 6.75
N ARG A 239 -9.18 -24.58 5.84
CA ARG A 239 -7.76 -24.87 6.09
C ARG A 239 -6.99 -23.58 6.33
N LEU A 240 -7.18 -22.58 5.48
CA LEU A 240 -6.54 -21.28 5.61
C LEU A 240 -6.96 -20.57 6.90
N LYS A 241 -8.26 -20.62 7.24
CA LYS A 241 -8.81 -20.10 8.50
C LYS A 241 -8.20 -20.79 9.74
N SER A 242 -7.84 -22.06 9.64
CA SER A 242 -7.15 -22.81 10.69
C SER A 242 -5.66 -22.47 10.84
N GLY A 243 -5.14 -21.52 10.06
CA GLY A 243 -3.74 -21.09 10.10
C GLY A 243 -2.78 -22.00 9.33
N LYS A 244 -3.29 -22.89 8.48
CA LYS A 244 -2.49 -23.83 7.71
C LYS A 244 -2.48 -23.45 6.24
N ILE A 245 -1.31 -23.53 5.61
CA ILE A 245 -1.11 -23.30 4.19
C ILE A 245 -0.15 -24.35 3.63
N SER A 246 -0.35 -24.71 2.37
CA SER A 246 0.53 -25.55 1.58
C SER A 246 1.85 -24.84 1.23
N PHE A 247 2.92 -25.60 1.03
CA PHE A 247 4.27 -25.11 0.69
C PHE A 247 4.88 -24.12 1.69
N ILE A 248 4.51 -24.18 2.97
CA ILE A 248 5.04 -23.26 3.99
C ILE A 248 6.58 -23.24 4.02
N GLU A 249 7.22 -24.39 3.80
CA GLU A 249 8.66 -24.56 3.71
C GLU A 249 9.31 -23.78 2.55
N GLU A 250 8.52 -23.38 1.54
CA GLU A 250 8.97 -22.61 0.39
C GLU A 250 8.76 -21.09 0.56
N PHE A 251 7.96 -20.67 1.55
CA PHE A 251 7.77 -19.26 1.86
C PHE A 251 8.99 -18.70 2.63
N PRO A 252 9.36 -17.42 2.40
CA PRO A 252 10.42 -16.80 3.17
C PRO A 252 9.98 -16.59 4.63
N PRO A 253 10.89 -16.72 5.60
CA PRO A 253 10.57 -16.43 6.99
C PRO A 253 10.25 -14.95 7.17
N ILE A 254 9.24 -14.65 7.99
CA ILE A 254 8.79 -13.26 8.25
C ILE A 254 9.09 -12.82 9.69
N GLY A 255 9.85 -13.64 10.42
CA GLY A 255 10.34 -13.35 11.76
C GLY A 255 9.30 -13.56 12.87
N ARG A 256 8.25 -14.36 12.62
CA ARG A 256 7.26 -14.76 13.65
C ARG A 256 7.45 -16.20 14.12
N GLY A 257 8.48 -16.91 13.63
CA GLY A 257 8.74 -18.31 13.97
C GLY A 257 7.56 -19.19 13.56
N ASP A 258 7.01 -19.94 14.50
CA ASP A 258 5.84 -20.81 14.27
C ASP A 258 4.59 -20.02 13.79
N GLY A 259 4.55 -18.70 13.99
CA GLY A 259 3.48 -17.82 13.53
C GLY A 259 3.53 -17.48 12.03
N ASP A 260 4.60 -17.82 11.31
CA ASP A 260 4.76 -17.51 9.88
C ASP A 260 3.67 -18.21 9.04
N GLN A 261 3.37 -19.48 9.34
CA GLN A 261 2.36 -20.24 8.60
C GLN A 261 0.96 -19.62 8.73
N ALA A 262 0.56 -19.32 9.97
CA ALA A 262 -0.74 -18.72 10.25
C ALA A 262 -0.87 -17.34 9.59
N TYR A 263 0.24 -16.59 9.48
CA TYR A 263 0.24 -15.31 8.79
C TYR A 263 -0.01 -15.43 7.29
N PHE A 264 0.70 -16.32 6.59
CA PHE A 264 0.46 -16.54 5.16
C PHE A 264 -0.93 -17.10 4.90
N ALA A 265 -1.38 -18.05 5.72
CA ALA A 265 -2.72 -18.62 5.65
C ALA A 265 -3.80 -17.54 5.81
N LEU A 266 -3.63 -16.61 6.77
CA LEU A 266 -4.54 -15.48 6.98
C LEU A 266 -4.63 -14.56 5.75
N ILE A 267 -3.51 -14.22 5.11
CA ILE A 267 -3.52 -13.37 3.91
C ILE A 267 -4.26 -14.06 2.76
N HIS A 268 -4.01 -15.36 2.53
CA HIS A 268 -4.71 -16.14 1.50
C HIS A 268 -6.20 -16.28 1.83
N TYR A 269 -6.56 -16.51 3.10
CA TYR A 269 -7.94 -16.57 3.53
C TYR A 269 -8.67 -15.26 3.20
N GLN A 270 -8.05 -14.11 3.48
CA GLN A 270 -8.62 -12.79 3.15
C GLN A 270 -8.75 -12.55 1.63
N ILE A 271 -7.81 -13.04 0.83
CA ILE A 271 -7.94 -13.03 -0.64
C ILE A 271 -9.15 -13.87 -1.06
N GLY A 272 -9.29 -15.08 -0.50
CA GLY A 272 -10.42 -15.97 -0.79
C GLY A 272 -11.78 -15.42 -0.36
N LEU A 273 -11.83 -14.58 0.68
CA LEU A 273 -13.02 -13.83 1.09
C LEU A 273 -13.30 -12.59 0.22
N GLY A 274 -12.46 -12.29 -0.76
CA GLY A 274 -12.62 -11.13 -1.65
C GLY A 274 -12.21 -9.79 -1.04
N TYR A 275 -11.50 -9.78 0.11
CA TYR A 275 -11.18 -8.52 0.80
C TYR A 275 -10.23 -7.62 0.00
N TYR A 276 -9.51 -8.16 -0.99
CA TYR A 276 -8.62 -7.41 -1.87
C TYR A 276 -9.30 -6.90 -3.15
N ARG A 277 -10.63 -7.04 -3.26
CA ARG A 277 -11.42 -6.33 -4.25
C ARG A 277 -11.56 -4.87 -3.80
N VAL A 278 -11.09 -3.95 -4.63
CA VAL A 278 -11.18 -2.52 -4.38
C VAL A 278 -12.62 -2.06 -4.69
N PRO A 279 -13.25 -1.22 -3.84
CA PRO A 279 -14.56 -0.63 -4.15
C PRO A 279 -14.50 0.11 -5.49
N ASN A 280 -15.45 -0.16 -6.39
CA ASN A 280 -15.42 0.28 -7.77
C ASN A 280 -16.37 1.44 -8.09
N GLU A 281 -16.79 2.20 -7.08
CA GLU A 281 -17.63 3.38 -7.23
C GLU A 281 -16.77 4.64 -7.12
N ASN A 282 -16.98 5.62 -8.01
CA ASN A 282 -16.29 6.92 -8.03
C ASN A 282 -14.76 6.79 -7.94
N THR A 283 -14.20 5.91 -8.75
CA THR A 283 -12.77 5.55 -8.65
C THR A 283 -11.88 6.70 -9.11
N LEU A 284 -10.64 6.73 -8.63
CA LEU A 284 -9.64 7.65 -9.17
C LEU A 284 -9.37 7.39 -10.66
N ASN A 285 -9.53 6.14 -11.13
CA ASN A 285 -9.41 5.79 -12.53
C ASN A 285 -10.44 6.51 -13.42
N GLU A 286 -11.68 6.68 -12.94
CA GLU A 286 -12.72 7.43 -13.67
C GLU A 286 -12.41 8.93 -13.69
N ARG A 287 -11.92 9.47 -12.57
CA ARG A 287 -11.60 10.90 -12.40
C ARG A 287 -10.30 11.31 -13.10
N LEU A 288 -9.35 10.38 -13.23
CA LEU A 288 -8.01 10.57 -13.80
C LEU A 288 -7.80 9.58 -14.95
N SER A 289 -8.76 9.60 -15.90
CA SER A 289 -8.87 8.62 -16.98
C SER A 289 -7.73 8.68 -18.01
N ASP A 290 -6.88 9.70 -17.94
CA ASP A 290 -5.68 9.82 -18.75
C ASP A 290 -4.50 8.99 -18.23
N ILE A 291 -4.57 8.47 -16.99
CA ILE A 291 -3.54 7.58 -16.43
C ILE A 291 -3.67 6.20 -17.06
N VAL A 292 -2.63 5.79 -17.79
CA VAL A 292 -2.50 4.43 -18.31
C VAL A 292 -1.82 3.55 -17.26
N VAL A 293 -2.53 2.52 -16.80
CA VAL A 293 -2.02 1.60 -15.78
C VAL A 293 -1.19 0.47 -16.38
N THR A 294 -0.15 0.05 -15.67
CA THR A 294 0.70 -1.07 -16.08
C THR A 294 -0.05 -2.39 -15.87
N SER A 295 -0.07 -3.25 -16.90
CA SER A 295 -0.78 -4.53 -16.81
C SER A 295 0.03 -5.63 -16.09
N ALA A 296 -0.66 -6.61 -15.48
CA ALA A 296 0.01 -7.78 -14.92
C ALA A 296 0.82 -8.57 -15.96
N GLU A 297 0.29 -8.71 -17.18
CA GLU A 297 0.99 -9.38 -18.29
C GLU A 297 2.28 -8.65 -18.65
N GLU A 298 2.27 -7.32 -18.64
CA GLU A 298 3.45 -6.50 -18.90
C GLU A 298 4.52 -6.65 -17.82
N VAL A 299 4.13 -6.57 -16.53
CA VAL A 299 5.05 -6.79 -15.41
C VAL A 299 5.71 -8.15 -15.52
N MET A 300 4.92 -9.21 -15.73
CA MET A 300 5.45 -10.57 -15.84
C MET A 300 6.34 -10.73 -17.06
N LYS A 301 5.91 -10.31 -18.25
CA LYS A 301 6.70 -10.46 -19.49
C LYS A 301 8.03 -9.72 -19.43
N ARG A 302 8.04 -8.46 -18.98
CA ARG A 302 9.28 -7.67 -18.89
C ARG A 302 10.25 -8.23 -17.85
N SER A 303 9.73 -8.89 -16.82
CA SER A 303 10.54 -9.45 -15.74
C SER A 303 11.05 -10.85 -16.06
N TRP A 304 10.18 -11.71 -16.59
CA TRP A 304 10.37 -13.16 -16.66
C TRP A 304 10.33 -13.75 -18.07
N GLY A 305 10.00 -12.95 -19.09
CA GLY A 305 9.97 -13.41 -20.47
C GLY A 305 11.33 -13.92 -20.93
N GLY A 306 11.36 -15.16 -21.41
CA GLY A 306 12.60 -15.82 -21.89
C GLY A 306 13.58 -16.26 -20.80
N ARG A 307 13.18 -16.20 -19.51
CA ARG A 307 13.96 -16.74 -18.38
C ARG A 307 13.51 -18.15 -17.99
#